data_AF-A0A0G1THL6-F1
#
_entry.id   AF-A0A0G1THL6-F1
#
_cell.length_a   1.000
_cell.length_b   1.000
_cell.length_c   1.000
_cell.angle_alpha   90.00
_cell.angle_beta   90.00
_cell.angle_gamma   90.00
#
_symmetry.space_group_name_H-M   'P 1'
#
loop_
_entity.id
_entity.type
_entity.pdbx_description
1 polymer ?
#
loop_
_entity_poly.entity_id
_entity_poly.type
_entity_poly.pdbx_seq_one_letter_code
_entity_poly.pdbx_strand_id
1 'polypeptide(L)'
;MCKLWLRTRKNEACKILKDSGYSSEEIREVTEVIIALHSCKEGNLPQTPEGKVLATADAFAHLSTDFYLQFAWKHMPEGKSYEEFIAWVGAKIERDFHNKIFFDDVRDEMRERYKALKIVFTRNNI
;
A
#
# COMPACT_ATOMS: atom_id res chain seq x y z
N MET A 1 4.42 6.91 -12.28
CA MET A 1 5.27 5.70 -12.14
C MET A 1 5.56 5.16 -13.54
N CYS A 2 6.83 4.98 -13.90
CA CYS A 2 7.21 4.55 -15.25
C CYS A 2 6.80 3.08 -15.49
N LYS A 3 6.04 2.80 -16.56
CA LYS A 3 5.55 1.45 -16.93
C LYS A 3 6.69 0.42 -17.06
N LEU A 4 7.91 0.86 -17.34
CA LEU A 4 9.10 0.02 -17.44
C LEU A 4 9.48 -0.64 -16.09
N TRP A 5 9.30 0.08 -14.97
CA TRP A 5 9.73 -0.36 -13.63
C TRP A 5 8.76 -1.36 -12.97
N LEU A 6 7.48 -1.32 -13.35
CA LEU A 6 6.49 -2.34 -12.96
C LEU A 6 6.72 -3.66 -13.71
N ARG A 7 7.18 -3.57 -14.98
CA ARG A 7 7.47 -4.74 -15.81
C ARG A 7 8.63 -5.58 -15.25
N THR A 8 9.70 -4.95 -14.77
CA THR A 8 10.86 -5.66 -14.20
C THR A 8 10.49 -6.42 -12.92
N ARG A 9 9.71 -5.81 -12.01
CA ARG A 9 9.29 -6.47 -10.76
C ARG A 9 8.33 -7.62 -10.99
N LYS A 10 7.37 -7.46 -11.92
CA LYS A 10 6.47 -8.55 -12.32
C LYS A 10 7.26 -9.72 -12.91
N ASN A 11 8.25 -9.44 -13.78
CA ASN A 11 9.08 -10.48 -14.37
C ASN A 11 9.89 -11.26 -13.32
N GLU A 12 10.46 -10.58 -12.32
CA GLU A 12 11.19 -11.25 -11.25
C GLU A 12 10.26 -12.09 -10.38
N ALA A 13 9.06 -11.59 -10.05
CA ALA A 13 8.05 -12.37 -9.32
C ALA A 13 7.64 -13.63 -10.11
N CYS A 14 7.36 -13.50 -11.42
CA CYS A 14 7.04 -14.65 -12.26
C CYS A 14 8.18 -15.67 -12.30
N LYS A 15 9.44 -15.19 -12.35
CA LYS A 15 10.62 -16.06 -12.33
C LYS A 15 10.72 -16.81 -10.99
N ILE A 16 10.66 -16.12 -9.86
CA ILE A 16 10.73 -16.74 -8.52
C ILE A 16 9.63 -17.80 -8.35
N LEU A 17 8.39 -17.49 -8.74
CA LEU A 17 7.27 -18.42 -8.63
C LEU A 17 7.46 -19.64 -9.53
N LYS A 18 7.90 -19.43 -10.78
CA LYS A 18 8.21 -20.52 -11.70
C LYS A 18 9.33 -21.43 -11.17
N ASP A 19 10.41 -20.82 -10.68
CA ASP A 19 11.55 -21.54 -10.09
C ASP A 19 11.14 -22.29 -8.80
N SER A 20 10.07 -21.85 -8.14
CA SER A 20 9.46 -22.49 -6.98
C SER A 20 8.43 -23.57 -7.33
N GLY A 21 8.22 -23.87 -8.61
CA GLY A 21 7.33 -24.95 -9.06
C GLY A 21 5.86 -24.58 -9.23
N TYR A 22 5.50 -23.29 -9.19
CA TYR A 22 4.13 -22.85 -9.44
C TYR A 22 3.76 -23.04 -10.92
N SER A 23 2.52 -23.45 -11.16
CA SER A 23 1.96 -23.53 -12.51
C SER A 23 1.77 -22.14 -13.12
N SER A 24 1.71 -22.07 -14.45
CA SER A 24 1.45 -20.81 -15.16
C SER A 24 0.16 -20.12 -14.70
N GLU A 25 -0.85 -20.91 -14.33
CA GLU A 25 -2.13 -20.38 -13.86
C GLU A 25 -2.03 -19.79 -12.45
N GLU A 26 -1.34 -20.46 -11.53
CA GLU A 26 -1.10 -19.90 -10.19
C GLU A 26 -0.23 -18.64 -10.24
N ILE A 27 0.77 -18.60 -11.14
CA ILE A 27 1.60 -17.41 -11.36
C ILE A 27 0.73 -16.24 -11.84
N ARG A 28 -0.17 -16.50 -12.78
CA ARG A 28 -1.11 -15.50 -13.30
C ARG A 28 -2.02 -14.99 -12.19
N GLU A 29 -2.62 -15.89 -11.41
CA GLU A 29 -3.49 -15.55 -10.29
C GLU A 29 -2.76 -14.67 -9.25
N VAL A 30 -1.58 -15.10 -8.80
CA VAL A 30 -0.79 -14.35 -7.80
C VAL A 30 -0.38 -12.97 -8.33
N THR A 31 0.15 -12.89 -9.55
CA THR A 31 0.77 -11.65 -10.02
C THR A 31 -0.22 -10.66 -10.62
N GLU A 32 -1.32 -11.13 -11.22
CA GLU A 32 -2.27 -10.30 -11.95
C GLU A 32 -3.57 -10.06 -11.19
N VAL A 33 -3.97 -10.97 -10.30
CA VAL A 33 -5.24 -10.86 -9.56
C VAL A 33 -4.99 -10.43 -8.12
N ILE A 34 -4.11 -11.14 -7.40
CA ILE A 34 -3.89 -10.91 -5.96
C ILE A 34 -2.97 -9.70 -5.74
N ILE A 35 -1.77 -9.71 -6.31
CA ILE A 35 -0.76 -8.67 -6.07
C ILE A 35 -1.07 -7.39 -6.87
N ALA A 36 -1.58 -7.45 -8.09
CA ALA A 36 -1.72 -6.24 -8.91
C ALA A 36 -2.61 -5.15 -8.27
N LEU A 37 -3.64 -5.56 -7.52
CA LEU A 37 -4.67 -4.68 -6.98
C LEU A 37 -4.47 -4.30 -5.50
N HIS A 38 -3.48 -4.87 -4.80
CA HIS A 38 -3.28 -4.61 -3.36
C HIS A 38 -3.08 -3.13 -3.02
N SER A 39 -2.58 -2.32 -3.97
CA SER A 39 -2.32 -0.90 -3.73
C SER A 39 -3.59 -0.04 -3.65
N CYS A 40 -4.73 -0.55 -4.12
CA CYS A 40 -6.04 0.12 -4.10
C CYS A 40 -6.06 1.53 -4.71
N LYS A 41 -5.17 1.80 -5.68
CA LYS A 41 -5.08 3.11 -6.33
C LYS A 41 -6.18 3.27 -7.37
N GLU A 42 -6.69 4.50 -7.49
CA GLU A 42 -7.65 4.88 -8.55
C GLU A 42 -8.92 4.00 -8.56
N GLY A 43 -9.35 3.51 -7.40
CA GLY A 43 -10.54 2.65 -7.28
C GLY A 43 -10.32 1.19 -7.70
N ASN A 44 -9.10 0.79 -8.06
CA ASN A 44 -8.78 -0.60 -8.40
C ASN A 44 -8.66 -1.44 -7.13
N LEU A 45 -9.79 -1.95 -6.65
CA LEU A 45 -9.88 -2.75 -5.41
C LEU A 45 -9.77 -4.25 -5.68
N PRO A 46 -9.09 -5.04 -4.81
CA PRO A 46 -9.07 -6.49 -4.90
C PRO A 46 -10.48 -7.07 -4.74
N GLN A 47 -10.81 -8.03 -5.62
CA GLN A 47 -12.10 -8.71 -5.60
C GLN A 47 -12.04 -10.05 -4.87
N THR A 48 -10.88 -10.73 -4.90
CA THR A 48 -10.67 -12.02 -4.27
C THR A 48 -10.44 -11.89 -2.76
N PRO A 49 -10.78 -12.92 -1.95
CA PRO A 49 -10.45 -12.96 -0.54
C PRO A 49 -8.95 -12.76 -0.27
N GLU A 50 -8.08 -13.44 -1.02
CA GLU A 50 -6.63 -13.38 -0.90
C GLU A 50 -6.09 -11.97 -1.20
N GLY A 51 -6.64 -11.30 -2.22
CA GLY A 51 -6.28 -9.92 -2.54
C GLY A 51 -6.70 -8.94 -1.44
N LYS A 52 -7.86 -9.15 -0.82
CA LYS A 52 -8.34 -8.35 0.32
C LYS A 52 -7.49 -8.56 1.57
N VAL A 53 -7.09 -9.81 1.83
CA VAL A 53 -6.13 -10.14 2.91
C VAL A 53 -4.80 -9.44 2.66
N LEU A 54 -4.23 -9.54 1.45
CA LEU A 54 -2.97 -8.90 1.12
C LEU A 54 -3.04 -7.37 1.24
N ALA A 55 -4.08 -6.74 0.71
CA ALA A 55 -4.28 -5.29 0.81
C ALA A 55 -4.41 -4.85 2.28
N THR A 56 -5.14 -5.62 3.09
CA THR A 56 -5.32 -5.33 4.52
C THR A 56 -4.00 -5.50 5.27
N ALA A 57 -3.25 -6.57 5.03
CA ALA A 57 -1.96 -6.81 5.67
C ALA A 57 -0.94 -5.71 5.34
N ASP A 58 -0.90 -5.24 4.10
CA ASP A 58 -0.03 -4.13 3.70
C ASP A 58 -0.42 -2.81 4.38
N ALA A 59 -1.72 -2.50 4.47
CA ALA A 59 -2.20 -1.33 5.20
C ALA A 59 -1.95 -1.42 6.71
N PHE A 60 -2.17 -2.60 7.29
CA PHE A 60 -1.86 -2.88 8.69
C PHE A 60 -0.38 -2.63 8.97
N ALA A 61 0.53 -3.15 8.14
CA ALA A 61 1.96 -2.92 8.30
C ALA A 61 2.31 -1.43 8.22
N HIS A 62 1.70 -0.67 7.29
CA HIS A 62 1.93 0.77 7.20
C HIS A 62 1.45 1.54 8.43
N LEU A 63 0.31 1.17 9.00
CA LEU A 63 -0.31 1.87 10.14
C LEU A 63 0.26 1.45 11.50
N SER A 64 0.76 0.23 11.62
CA SER A 64 1.23 -0.36 12.88
C SER A 64 2.73 -0.17 13.16
N THR A 65 3.50 0.23 12.16
CA THR A 65 4.96 0.38 12.24
C THR A 65 5.41 1.83 12.06
N ASP A 66 6.72 2.06 12.09
CA ASP A 66 7.35 3.36 11.77
C ASP A 66 7.37 3.67 10.27
N PHE A 67 6.68 2.88 9.44
CA PHE A 67 6.66 2.98 7.99
C PHE A 67 6.47 4.43 7.50
N TYR A 68 5.49 5.18 8.02
CA TYR A 68 5.22 6.54 7.53
C TYR A 68 6.34 7.52 7.87
N LEU A 69 7.04 7.35 8.99
CA LEU A 69 8.21 8.15 9.34
C LEU A 69 9.38 7.83 8.40
N GLN A 70 9.67 6.55 8.17
CA GLN A 70 10.71 6.15 7.23
C GLN A 70 10.39 6.54 5.80
N PHE A 71 9.11 6.42 5.41
CA PHE A 71 8.63 6.82 4.10
C PHE A 71 8.84 8.32 3.89
N ALA A 72 8.52 9.14 4.89
CA ALA A 72 8.75 10.57 4.85
C ALA A 72 10.23 10.93 4.77
N TRP A 73 11.08 10.28 5.56
CA TRP A 73 12.52 10.49 5.53
C TRP A 73 13.13 10.17 4.16
N LYS A 74 12.74 9.04 3.55
CA LYS A 74 13.29 8.56 2.27
C LYS A 74 12.72 9.27 1.04
N HIS A 75 11.52 9.81 1.13
CA HIS A 75 10.79 10.35 0.00
C HIS A 75 10.40 11.81 0.19
N MET A 76 11.08 12.56 1.07
CA MET A 76 11.03 14.02 1.02
C MET A 76 11.63 14.42 -0.34
N PRO A 77 10.83 14.83 -1.33
CA PRO A 77 11.32 14.90 -2.69
C PRO A 77 12.15 16.16 -2.89
N GLU A 78 13.29 16.03 -3.57
CA GLU A 78 13.85 17.19 -4.26
C GLU A 78 12.79 17.74 -5.23
N GLY A 79 12.37 18.99 -5.02
CA GLY A 79 11.44 19.68 -5.90
C GLY A 79 9.94 19.56 -5.60
N LYS A 80 9.51 18.95 -4.48
CA LYS A 80 8.14 19.14 -3.97
C LYS A 80 8.11 20.11 -2.80
N SER A 81 7.04 20.90 -2.71
CA SER A 81 6.79 21.70 -1.51
C SER A 81 6.42 20.79 -0.33
N TYR A 82 6.59 21.31 0.88
CA TYR A 82 6.15 20.61 2.09
C TYR A 82 4.64 20.31 2.05
N GLU A 83 3.84 21.23 1.52
CA GLU A 83 2.39 21.06 1.37
C GLU A 83 2.04 19.92 0.42
N GLU A 84 2.70 19.83 -0.73
CA GLU A 84 2.50 18.73 -1.68
C GLU A 84 2.89 17.38 -1.08
N PHE A 85 3.97 17.37 -0.29
CA PHE A 85 4.43 16.19 0.41
C PHE A 85 3.43 15.73 1.48
N ILE A 86 2.97 16.63 2.35
CA ILE A 86 1.99 16.33 3.39
C ILE A 86 0.65 15.89 2.79
N ALA A 87 0.18 16.55 1.72
CA ALA A 87 -1.02 16.13 1.02
C ALA A 87 -0.90 14.71 0.45
N TRP A 88 0.27 14.37 -0.10
CA TRP A 88 0.54 13.03 -0.63
C TRP A 88 0.58 11.95 0.45
N VAL A 89 1.25 12.21 1.56
CA VAL A 89 1.28 11.28 2.72
C VAL A 89 -0.12 11.13 3.31
N GLY A 90 -0.83 12.25 3.52
CA GLY A 90 -2.21 12.25 4.01
C GLY A 90 -3.13 11.40 3.15
N ALA A 91 -3.11 11.57 1.82
CA ALA A 91 -3.90 10.76 0.90
C ALA A 91 -3.54 9.26 0.96
N LYS A 92 -2.27 8.94 1.23
CA LYS A 92 -1.84 7.54 1.41
C LYS A 92 -2.36 6.96 2.74
N ILE A 93 -2.31 7.72 3.83
CA ILE A 93 -2.89 7.32 5.13
C ILE A 93 -4.40 7.06 4.99
N GLU A 94 -5.12 7.98 4.34
CA GLU A 94 -6.57 7.81 4.10
C GLU A 94 -6.86 6.55 3.30
N ARG A 95 -6.15 6.33 2.19
CA ARG A 95 -6.35 5.15 1.36
C ARG A 95 -6.06 3.86 2.13
N ASP A 96 -4.97 3.83 2.89
CA ASP A 96 -4.57 2.65 3.63
C ASP A 96 -5.61 2.31 4.72
N PHE A 97 -6.20 3.30 5.40
CA PHE A 97 -7.25 3.04 6.40
C PHE A 97 -8.64 2.75 5.79
N HIS A 98 -9.09 3.55 4.83
CA HIS A 98 -10.47 3.49 4.32
C HIS A 98 -10.68 2.54 3.13
N ASN A 99 -9.66 2.35 2.28
CA ASN A 99 -9.81 1.59 1.05
C ASN A 99 -9.08 0.25 1.06
N LYS A 100 -8.07 0.08 1.92
CA LYS A 100 -7.25 -1.14 1.95
C LYS A 100 -7.55 -2.10 3.08
N ILE A 101 -8.10 -1.62 4.21
CA ILE A 101 -8.56 -2.50 5.27
C ILE A 101 -9.98 -2.97 4.96
N PHE A 102 -10.10 -4.21 4.52
CA PHE A 102 -11.36 -4.83 4.10
C PHE A 102 -12.12 -5.51 5.24
N PHE A 103 -11.49 -5.67 6.41
CA PHE A 103 -12.05 -6.35 7.57
C PHE A 103 -12.26 -5.34 8.70
N ASP A 104 -13.49 -5.27 9.21
CA ASP A 104 -13.93 -4.20 10.12
C ASP A 104 -13.22 -4.27 11.48
N ASP A 105 -12.97 -5.47 11.99
CA ASP A 105 -12.20 -5.74 13.21
C ASP A 105 -10.76 -5.20 13.11
N VAL A 106 -10.09 -5.45 11.99
CA VAL A 106 -8.75 -4.90 11.72
C VAL A 106 -8.80 -3.37 11.61
N ARG A 107 -9.87 -2.83 11.04
CA ARG A 107 -10.04 -1.36 10.92
C ARG A 107 -10.21 -0.72 12.29
N ASP A 108 -10.99 -1.36 13.16
CA ASP A 108 -11.19 -0.91 14.52
C ASP A 108 -9.90 -0.98 15.34
N GLU A 109 -9.10 -2.04 15.18
CA GLU A 109 -7.78 -2.17 15.82
C GLU A 109 -6.83 -1.03 15.41
N MET A 110 -6.85 -0.64 14.13
CA MET A 110 -5.96 0.39 13.59
C MET A 110 -6.45 1.82 13.81
N ARG A 111 -7.66 2.02 14.31
CA ARG A 111 -8.33 3.33 14.38
C ARG A 111 -7.53 4.39 15.14
N GLU A 112 -7.01 4.04 16.31
CA GLU A 112 -6.23 4.99 17.12
C GLU A 112 -4.87 5.31 16.49
N ARG A 113 -4.24 4.33 15.82
CA ARG A 113 -2.98 4.55 15.08
C ARG A 113 -3.20 5.44 13.86
N TYR A 114 -4.29 5.23 13.12
CA TYR A 114 -4.71 6.12 12.04
C TYR A 114 -4.90 7.56 12.53
N LYS A 115 -5.62 7.77 13.63
CA LYS A 115 -5.81 9.11 14.21
C LYS A 115 -4.48 9.77 14.60
N ALA A 116 -3.57 9.02 15.24
CA ALA A 116 -2.25 9.53 15.60
C ALA A 116 -1.43 9.93 14.37
N LEU A 117 -1.39 9.08 13.33
CA LEU A 117 -0.73 9.39 12.07
C LEU A 117 -1.33 10.61 11.38
N LYS A 118 -2.66 10.78 11.43
CA LYS A 118 -3.31 12.01 10.97
C LYS A 118 -2.80 13.22 11.74
N ILE A 119 -2.70 13.18 13.07
CA ILE A 119 -2.18 14.32 13.84
C ILE A 119 -0.73 14.66 13.46
N VAL A 120 0.12 13.65 13.25
CA VAL A 120 1.52 13.83 12.85
C VAL A 120 1.65 14.42 11.44
N PHE A 121 0.85 13.93 10.49
CA PHE A 121 0.93 14.31 9.08
C PHE A 121 -0.22 15.24 8.64
N THR A 122 -0.77 16.03 9.57
CA THR A 122 -1.67 17.15 9.26
C THR A 122 -1.00 18.44 9.72
N ARG A 123 -1.26 19.54 9.01
CA ARG A 123 -0.71 20.85 9.38
C ARG A 123 -1.29 21.28 10.73
N ASN A 124 -0.51 21.16 11.80
CA ASN A 124 -0.83 21.81 13.06
C ASN A 124 -0.30 23.25 12.97
N ASN A 125 -1.20 24.23 13.06
CA ASN A 125 -0.84 25.64 13.22
C ASN A 125 -0.39 25.85 14.68
N ILE A 126 0.77 25.31 15.04
CA ILE A 126 1.45 25.63 16.30
C ILE A 126 2.28 26.90 16.08
#